data_AF-A0A822FBC8-F1
#
_entry.id   AF-A0A822FBC8-F1
#
_cell.length_a   1.000
_cell.length_b   1.000
_cell.length_c   1.000
_cell.angle_alpha   90.00
_cell.angle_beta   90.00
_cell.angle_gamma   90.00
#
_symmetry.space_group_name_H-M   'P 1'
#
loop_
_entity.id
_entity.type
_entity.pdbx_description
1 polymer ?
#
loop_
_entity_poly.entity_id
_entity_poly.type
_entity_poly.pdbx_seq_one_letter_code
_entity_poly.pdbx_strand_id
1 'polypeptide(L)' 'ELFSKECPLACRNFVQSCMDGYYDGTVFHRVVPNFIAQGGAPTGTGEFFAVNHKLN' A
#
# COMPACT_ATOMS: atom_id res chain seq x y z
N GLU A 1 -9.45 7.43 7.46
CA GLU A 1 -9.99 8.39 6.48
C GLU A 1 -8.87 8.84 5.54
N LEU A 2 -9.17 9.27 4.31
CA LEU A 2 -8.18 9.68 3.31
C LEU A 2 -8.32 11.17 2.99
N PHE A 3 -7.18 11.88 2.94
CA PHE A 3 -7.10 13.30 2.61
C PHE A 3 -6.92 13.50 1.10
N SER A 4 -8.00 13.26 0.34
CA SER A 4 -7.95 13.21 -1.13
C SER A 4 -7.81 14.57 -1.81
N LYS A 5 -8.10 15.68 -1.12
CA LYS A 5 -7.88 17.03 -1.65
C LYS A 5 -6.40 17.40 -1.58
N GLU A 6 -5.75 17.04 -0.47
CA GLU A 6 -4.36 17.34 -0.15
C GLU A 6 -3.41 16.36 -0.85
N CYS A 7 -3.77 15.08 -0.92
CA CYS A 7 -2.96 13.99 -1.48
C CYS A 7 -3.72 13.17 -2.55
N PRO A 8 -4.17 13.79 -3.65
CA PRO A 8 -5.06 13.15 -4.62
C PRO A 8 -4.46 11.92 -5.30
N LEU A 9 -3.16 11.96 -5.65
CA LEU A 9 -2.50 10.83 -6.32
C LEU A 9 -2.30 9.64 -5.39
N ALA A 10 -1.85 9.88 -4.15
CA ALA A 10 -1.69 8.82 -3.16
C ALA A 10 -3.03 8.16 -2.81
N CYS A 11 -4.09 8.96 -2.64
CA CYS A 11 -5.42 8.43 -2.37
C CYS A 11 -5.97 7.63 -3.55
N ARG A 12 -5.80 8.12 -4.79
CA ARG A 12 -6.21 7.38 -6.00
C ARG A 12 -5.50 6.03 -6.10
N ASN A 13 -4.18 6.01 -5.95
CA ASN A 13 -3.40 4.77 -6.03
C ASN A 13 -3.80 3.79 -4.94
N PHE A 14 -3.95 4.27 -3.70
CA PHE A 14 -4.39 3.44 -2.59
C PHE A 14 -5.75 2.80 -2.84
N VAL A 15 -6.74 3.60 -3.27
CA VAL A 15 -8.09 3.10 -3.57
C VAL A 15 -8.07 2.10 -4.73
N GLN A 16 -7.32 2.38 -5.80
CA GLN A 16 -7.19 1.47 -6.94
C GLN A 16 -6.58 0.12 -6.50
N SER A 17 -5.48 0.15 -5.75
CA SER A 17 -4.85 -1.06 -5.20
C SER A 17 -5.80 -1.87 -4.31
N CYS A 18 -6.67 -1.21 -3.52
CA CYS A 18 -7.71 -1.91 -2.76
C CYS A 18 -8.76 -2.56 -3.66
N MET A 19 -9.20 -1.88 -4.72
CA MET A 19 -10.19 -2.40 -5.66
C MET A 19 -9.65 -3.58 -6.49
N ASP A 20 -8.37 -3.56 -6.81
CA ASP A 20 -7.70 -4.61 -7.58
C ASP A 20 -7.29 -5.82 -6.72
N GLY A 21 -7.60 -5.83 -5.43
CA GLY A 21 -7.22 -6.90 -4.50
C GLY A 21 -5.71 -6.97 -4.22
N TYR A 22 -4.93 -5.93 -4.54
CA TYR A 22 -3.47 -5.93 -4.41
C TYR A 22 -3.01 -6.17 -2.97
N TYR A 23 -3.77 -5.69 -1.99
CA TYR A 23 -3.44 -5.85 -0.58
C TYR A 23 -3.97 -7.16 0.04
N ASP A 24 -4.69 -7.98 -0.72
CA ASP A 24 -5.27 -9.22 -0.22
C ASP A 24 -4.15 -10.20 0.18
N GLY A 25 -4.24 -10.74 1.40
CA GLY A 25 -3.22 -11.64 1.95
C GLY A 25 -1.88 -10.98 2.30
N THR A 26 -1.74 -9.66 2.12
CA THR A 26 -0.51 -8.95 2.55
C THR A 26 -0.41 -8.92 4.08
N VAL A 27 0.80 -9.13 4.60
CA VAL A 27 1.09 -9.13 6.04
C VAL A 27 1.76 -7.83 6.48
N PHE A 28 1.66 -7.53 7.78
CA PHE A 28 2.51 -6.52 8.41
C PHE A 28 3.90 -7.10 8.62
N HIS A 29 4.83 -6.78 7.72
CA HIS A 29 6.20 -7.32 7.75
C HIS A 29 7.10 -6.59 8.76
N ARG A 30 6.67 -5.44 9.28
CA ARG A 30 7.42 -4.70 10.29
C ARG A 30 6.50 -4.05 11.31
N VAL A 31 6.73 -4.35 12.60
CA VAL A 31 6.01 -3.74 13.72
C VAL A 31 7.02 -3.20 14.72
N VAL A 32 6.95 -1.90 15.00
CA VAL A 32 7.71 -1.20 16.03
C VAL A 32 6.70 -0.72 17.08
N PRO A 33 6.71 -1.28 18.31
CA PRO A 33 5.75 -0.91 19.35
C PRO A 33 5.73 0.60 19.60
N ASN A 34 4.53 1.16 19.72
CA ASN A 34 4.29 2.59 19.95
C ASN A 34 4.83 3.53 18.85
N PHE A 35 5.14 3.01 17.66
CA PHE A 35 5.64 3.81 16.55
C PHE A 35 4.89 3.52 15.25
N ILE A 36 5.08 2.33 14.66
CA ILE A 36 4.50 2.03 13.35
C ILE A 36 4.31 0.52 13.13
N ALA A 37 3.24 0.17 12.43
CA ALA A 37 3.08 -1.12 11.76
C ALA A 37 3.07 -0.87 10.25
N GLN A 38 3.97 -1.53 9.52
CA GLN A 38 4.18 -1.35 8.09
C GLN A 38 3.80 -2.64 7.34
N GLY A 39 2.96 -2.49 6.32
CA GLY A 39 2.46 -3.57 5.46
C GLY A 39 2.47 -3.14 3.99
N GLY A 40 1.65 -3.79 3.16
CA GLY A 40 1.48 -3.43 1.75
C GLY A 40 2.57 -3.94 0.80
N ALA A 41 3.48 -4.79 1.27
CA ALA A 41 4.44 -5.52 0.44
C ALA A 41 3.88 -6.91 0.10
N PRO A 42 3.60 -7.24 -1.18
CA PRO A 42 3.03 -8.54 -1.58
C PRO A 42 3.88 -9.74 -1.19
N THR A 43 5.20 -9.58 -1.10
CA THR A 43 6.15 -10.65 -0.77
C THR A 43 6.34 -10.85 0.73
N GLY A 44 5.83 -9.94 1.57
CA GLY A 44 6.01 -10.00 3.03
C GLY A 44 7.45 -9.80 3.53
N THR A 45 8.44 -9.61 2.64
CA THR A 45 9.86 -9.38 3.01
C THR A 45 10.20 -7.90 3.19
N GLY A 46 9.27 -7.00 2.84
CA GLY A 46 9.50 -5.55 2.79
C GLY A 46 10.05 -5.05 1.45
N GLU A 47 10.38 -5.94 0.51
CA GLU A 47 10.72 -5.57 -0.86
C GLU A 47 9.46 -5.35 -1.70
N PHE A 48 9.37 -4.20 -2.35
CA PHE A 48 8.29 -3.87 -3.25
C PHE A 48 8.65 -4.35 -4.66
N PHE A 49 7.99 -5.39 -5.17
CA PHE A 49 8.00 -5.62 -6.62
C PHE A 49 7.12 -4.53 -7.23
N ALA A 50 7.76 -3.58 -7.92
CA ALA A 50 7.05 -2.66 -8.79
C ALA A 50 6.41 -3.49 -9.92
N VAL A 51 5.18 -3.94 -9.71
CA VAL A 51 4.35 -4.38 -10.82
C VAL A 51 4.18 -3.14 -11.68
N ASN A 52 4.74 -3.15 -12.88
CA ASN A 52 4.61 -2.07 -13.87
C ASN A 52 3.15 -1.98 -14.36
N HIS A 53 2.21 -1.70 -13.46
CA HIS A 53 0.95 -1.09 -13.83
C HIS A 53 1.29 0.36 -14.16
N LYS A 54 1.55 0.60 -15.45
CA LYS A 54 1.72 1.94 -16.01
C LYS A 54 0.63 2.84 -15.44
N LEU A 55 1.04 3.76 -14.56
CA LEU A 55 0.25 4.92 -14.20
C LEU A 55 0.22 5.81 -15.45
N ASN A 56 -0.85 5.67 -16.23
CA ASN A 56 -1.32 6.73 -17.13
C ASN A 56 -2.25 7.65 -16.32
#